data_AF-A0A067MD27-F1
#
_entry.id   AF-A0A067MD27-F1
#
_cell.length_a   1.000
_cell.length_b   1.000
_cell.length_c   1.000
_cell.angle_alpha   90.00
_cell.angle_beta   90.00
_cell.angle_gamma   90.00
#
_symmetry.space_group_name_H-M   'P 1'
#
loop_
_entity.id
_entity.type
_entity.pdbx_description
1 polymer ?
#
loop_
_entity_poly.entity_id
_entity_poly.type
_entity_poly.pdbx_seq_one_letter_code
_entity_poly.pdbx_strand_id
1 'polypeptide(L)' 'LLHLADSIEACGPAWAYWTYAMERYCGGLQRAIRNRRFPFASLDKRVRDLAQLDQIKTRY' A
#
# COMPACT_ATOMS: atom_id res chain seq x y z
N LEU A 1 12.37 15.18 -14.32
CA LEU A 1 13.05 15.58 -13.07
C LEU A 1 12.55 16.94 -12.53
N LEU A 2 11.86 17.78 -13.31
CA LEU A 2 11.40 19.11 -12.87
C LEU A 2 10.23 19.06 -11.85
N HIS A 3 9.28 18.13 -12.02
CA HIS A 3 8.07 18.04 -11.18
C HIS A 3 8.29 17.59 -9.73
N LEU A 4 9.48 17.09 -9.40
CA LEU A 4 9.78 16.64 -8.04
C LEU A 4 9.84 17.83 -7.07
N ALA A 5 10.34 18.98 -7.53
CA ALA A 5 10.40 20.20 -6.73
C ALA A 5 9.00 20.72 -6.40
N ASP A 6 8.12 20.83 -7.40
CA ASP A 6 6.72 21.24 -7.21
C ASP A 6 5.97 20.28 -6.27
N SER A 7 6.24 18.98 -6.39
CA SER A 7 5.63 17.96 -5.53
C SER A 7 6.12 18.07 -4.08
N ILE A 8 7.39 18.43 -3.87
CA ILE A 8 7.96 18.62 -2.53
C ILE A 8 7.42 19.89 -1.88
N GLU A 9 7.21 20.96 -2.66
CA GLU A 9 6.59 22.18 -2.14
C GLU A 9 5.11 21.96 -1.77
N ALA A 10 4.37 21.22 -2.60
CA ALA A 10 2.95 20.96 -2.37
C ALA A 10 2.66 19.90 -1.29
N CYS A 11 3.45 18.81 -1.21
CA CYS A 11 3.23 17.69 -0.29
C CYS A 11 4.24 17.60 0.87
N GLY A 12 5.20 18.52 0.92
CA GLY A 12 6.30 18.47 1.88
C GLY A 12 7.46 17.55 1.43
N PRO A 13 8.49 17.39 2.26
CA PRO A 13 9.69 16.63 1.92
C PRO A 13 9.34 15.24 1.41
N ALA A 14 9.92 14.84 0.27
CA ALA A 14 9.64 13.55 -0.35
C ALA A 14 9.82 12.38 0.62
N TRP A 15 10.81 12.44 1.52
CA TRP A 15 11.03 11.43 2.55
C TRP A 15 9.85 11.35 3.54
N ALA A 16 9.32 12.49 4.00
CA ALA A 16 8.22 12.53 4.95
C ALA A 16 6.91 12.03 4.32
N TYR A 17 6.69 12.36 3.05
CA TYR A 17 5.57 11.81 2.28
C TYR A 17 5.69 10.29 2.10
N TRP A 18 6.89 9.81 1.73
CA TRP A 18 7.16 8.38 1.59
C TRP A 18 7.04 7.63 2.91
N THR A 19 7.54 8.16 4.03
CA THR A 19 7.42 7.50 5.34
C THR A 19 5.97 7.35 5.74
N TYR A 20 5.14 8.38 5.53
CA TYR A 20 3.71 8.32 5.83
C TYR A 20 2.99 7.27 4.98
N ALA A 21 3.19 7.29 3.67
CA ALA A 21 2.61 6.30 2.77
C ALA A 21 3.06 4.87 3.14
N MET A 22 4.34 4.71 3.46
CA MET A 22 4.92 3.42 3.82
C MET A 22 4.42 2.92 5.17
N GLU A 23 4.25 3.77 6.19
CA GLU A 23 3.65 3.40 7.48
C GLU A 23 2.23 2.88 7.30
N ARG A 24 1.40 3.57 6.51
CA ARG A 24 0.02 3.15 6.22
C ARG A 24 0.00 1.82 5.48
N TYR A 25 0.89 1.65 4.49
CA TYR A 25 1.02 0.41 3.74
C TYR A 25 1.49 -0.75 4.61
N CYS A 26 2.59 -0.57 5.35
CA CYS A 26 3.16 -1.57 6.26
C CYS A 26 2.20 -1.92 7.40
N GLY A 27 1.45 -0.96 7.95
CA GLY A 27 0.42 -1.24 8.95
C GLY A 27 -0.69 -2.14 8.40
N GLY A 28 -1.12 -1.91 7.16
CA GLY A 28 -2.02 -2.83 6.47
C GLY A 28 -1.41 -4.21 6.23
N LEU A 29 -0.14 -4.25 5.80
CA LEU A 29 0.61 -5.49 5.54
C LEU A 29 0.77 -6.34 6.80
N GLN A 30 1.14 -5.73 7.92
CA GLN A 30 1.28 -6.40 9.21
C GLN A 30 -0.04 -7.02 9.67
N ARG A 31 -1.18 -6.32 9.51
CA ARG A 31 -2.51 -6.87 9.83
C ARG A 31 -2.89 -8.05 8.94
N ALA A 32 -2.36 -8.11 7.72
CA ALA A 32 -2.59 -9.22 6.80
C ALA A 32 -1.77 -10.46 7.13
N ILE A 33 -0.62 -10.30 7.80
CA ILE A 33 0.23 -11.40 8.26
C ILE A 33 -0.40 -11.97 9.55
N ARG A 34 -1.55 -12.62 9.37
CA ARG A 34 -2.31 -13.24 10.47
C ARG A 34 -1.71 -14.56 10.91
N ASN A 35 -0.98 -15.24 10.02
CA ASN A 35 -0.27 -16.48 10.29
C ASN A 35 1.25 -16.26 10.28
N ARG A 36 1.87 -16.34 11.47
CA ARG A 36 3.33 -16.23 11.62
C ARG A 36 4.11 -17.42 11.04
N ARG A 37 3.46 -18.59 10.85
CA ARG A 37 4.09 -19.78 10.27
C ARG A 37 4.16 -19.73 8.75
N PHE A 38 3.15 -19.13 8.11
CA PHE A 38 3.08 -18.98 6.65
C PHE A 38 2.68 -17.53 6.28
N PRO A 39 3.60 -16.57 6.45
CA PRO A 39 3.31 -15.16 6.20
C PRO A 39 2.93 -14.89 4.74
N PHE A 40 3.64 -15.50 3.80
CA PHE A 40 3.41 -15.30 2.36
C PHE A 40 2.08 -15.84 1.87
N ALA A 41 1.58 -16.96 2.43
CA ALA A 41 0.27 -17.50 2.08
C ALA A 41 -0.87 -16.55 2.49
N SER A 42 -0.69 -15.87 3.63
CA SER A 42 -1.65 -14.87 4.12
C SER A 42 -1.67 -13.62 3.22
N LEU A 43 -0.50 -13.24 2.70
CA LEU A 43 -0.33 -12.13 1.78
C LEU A 43 -0.90 -12.42 0.40
N ASP A 44 -0.62 -13.60 -0.17
CA ASP A 44 -1.18 -14.02 -1.47
C ASP A 44 -2.70 -13.96 -1.47
N LYS A 45 -3.31 -14.51 -0.40
CA LYS A 45 -4.76 -14.44 -0.21
C LYS A 45 -5.26 -12.99 -0.21
N ARG A 46 -4.61 -12.09 0.55
CA ARG A 46 -5.03 -10.69 0.59
C ARG A 46 -4.88 -9.99 -0.76
N VAL A 47 -3.82 -10.27 -1.53
CA VAL A 47 -3.64 -9.72 -2.88
C VAL A 47 -4.78 -10.19 -3.80
N ARG A 48 -5.14 -11.48 -3.71
CA ARG A 48 -6.29 -12.05 -4.43
C ARG A 48 -7.59 -11.33 -4.07
N ASP A 49 -7.89 -11.20 -2.78
CA ASP A 49 -9.11 -10.55 -2.28
C ASP A 49 -9.20 -9.09 -2.78
N LEU A 50 -8.09 -8.34 -2.71
CA LEU A 50 -8.03 -6.96 -3.20
C LEU A 50 -8.27 -6.87 -4.71
N ALA A 51 -7.65 -7.75 -5.51
CA ALA A 51 -7.86 -7.80 -6.95
C ALA A 51 -9.31 -8.17 -7.32
N GLN A 52 -9.94 -9.08 -6.57
CA GLN A 52 -11.34 -9.42 -6.78
C GLN A 52 -12.28 -8.25 -6.48
N LEU A 53 -12.03 -7.52 -5.39
CA LEU A 53 -12.81 -6.33 -5.05
C LEU A 53 -12.65 -5.22 -6.10
N ASP A 54 -11.43 -5.01 -6.60
CA ASP A 54 -11.16 -4.05 -7.67
C ASP A 54 -11.87 -4.43 -8.99
N GLN A 55 -11.83 -5.72 -9.33
CA GLN A 55 -12.56 -6.25 -10.48
C GLN A 55 -14.08 -6.06 -10.34
N ILE A 56 -14.65 -6.27 -9.15
CA ILE A 56 -16.07 -6.04 -8.89
C ILE A 56 -16.40 -4.56 -9.06
N LYS A 57 -15.60 -3.66 -8.47
CA LYS A 57 -15.76 -2.21 -8.58
C LYS A 57 -15.61 -1.69 -10.01
N THR A 58 -14.81 -2.35 -10.84
CA THR A 58 -14.65 -1.98 -12.25
C THR A 58 -15.83 -2.46 -13.08
N ARG A 59 -16.49 -3.55 -12.68
CA ARG A 59 -17.65 -4.12 -13.39
C ARG A 59 -18.99 -3.48 -13.02
N TYR A 60 -19.11 -2.87 -11.84
CA TYR A 60 -20.32 -2.25 -11.31
C TYR A 60 -20.04 -0.83 -10.86
#